data_AF-A0A940AIV9-F1
#
_entry.id   AF-A0A940AIV9-F1
#
_cell.length_a   1.000
_cell.length_b   1.000
_cell.length_c   1.000
_cell.angle_alpha   90.00
_cell.angle_beta   90.00
_cell.angle_gamma   90.00
#
_symmetry.space_group_name_H-M   'P 1'
#
loop_
_entity.id
_entity.type
_entity.pdbx_description
1 polymer ?
#
loop_
_entity_poly.entity_id
_entity_poly.type
_entity_poly.pdbx_seq_one_letter_code
_entity_poly.pdbx_strand_id
1 'polypeptide(L)'
;MISSIRKISVLFLAVLFSAAGFSGEEVSPVSGAEKKAGPVKHFRRRPPKIFWSKLSSEERAQIDQLARSGKKDELRKRMRELFYKYRPEEMKRLDVLSDRYLKSKDEAERLSIRKEMETLSRALFRKRQDFTKNNIADTEKQLERAQQDLQRLKEHYKRNEENAEKIIADQVGQLCLPPEQRRKFGQKMIGKPVENHPSAVKK
;
A
#
# COMPACT_ATOMS: atom_id res chain seq x y z
N MET A 1 30.59 -27.51 42.89
CA MET A 1 29.37 -28.30 42.59
C MET A 1 28.66 -27.66 41.42
N ILE A 2 28.33 -28.46 40.40
CA ILE A 2 27.44 -28.17 39.24
C ILE A 2 28.05 -27.18 38.23
N SER A 3 28.79 -27.63 37.21
CA SER A 3 28.37 -28.29 35.96
C SER A 3 27.64 -27.36 34.97
N SER A 4 28.28 -27.21 33.79
CA SER A 4 27.68 -27.02 32.44
C SER A 4 26.78 -25.80 32.24
N ILE A 5 26.96 -24.98 31.19
CA ILE A 5 26.59 -25.35 29.83
C ILE A 5 27.34 -24.50 28.79
N ARG A 6 27.83 -25.23 27.79
CA ARG A 6 28.46 -24.80 26.54
C ARG A 6 27.56 -23.90 25.67
N LYS A 7 28.21 -22.96 24.96
CA LYS A 7 27.96 -22.56 23.57
C LYS A 7 26.48 -22.31 23.16
N ILE A 8 26.03 -21.06 23.22
CA ILE A 8 24.85 -20.64 22.45
C ILE A 8 25.30 -20.30 21.03
N SER A 9 25.07 -21.28 20.18
CA SER A 9 25.23 -21.26 18.74
C SER A 9 24.41 -20.13 18.12
N VAL A 10 25.05 -19.45 17.17
CA VAL A 10 24.44 -18.85 15.98
C VAL A 10 23.33 -19.76 15.46
N LEU A 11 22.09 -19.26 15.41
CA LEU A 11 21.02 -19.54 14.43
C LEU A 11 19.68 -19.15 15.06
N PHE A 12 19.14 -17.97 14.71
CA PHE A 12 17.71 -17.71 14.84
C PHE A 12 17.32 -16.61 13.86
N LEU A 13 17.09 -16.97 12.58
CA LEU A 13 16.02 -16.40 11.75
C LEU A 13 15.89 -17.15 10.43
N ALA A 14 15.47 -18.41 10.52
CA ALA A 14 14.86 -19.13 9.40
C ALA A 14 13.89 -20.14 10.01
N VAL A 15 12.60 -19.92 9.82
CA VAL A 15 11.51 -20.90 9.64
C VAL A 15 10.20 -20.13 9.83
N LEU A 16 9.58 -19.75 8.72
CA LEU A 16 8.13 -19.60 8.61
C LEU A 16 7.77 -20.04 7.19
N PHE A 17 7.83 -21.34 6.93
CA PHE A 17 7.14 -21.98 5.81
C PHE A 17 6.96 -23.49 6.08
N SER A 18 5.70 -23.92 5.99
CA SER A 18 5.19 -25.31 5.85
C SER A 18 5.26 -26.21 7.10
N ALA A 19 4.26 -27.02 7.45
CA ALA A 19 3.02 -27.44 6.80
C ALA A 19 2.02 -27.92 7.87
N ALA A 20 0.73 -27.61 7.71
CA ALA A 20 -0.35 -28.39 8.30
C ALA A 20 -0.72 -29.51 7.30
N GLY A 21 -0.46 -30.77 7.66
CA GLY A 21 -1.19 -31.93 7.13
C GLY A 21 -2.38 -32.17 8.07
N PHE A 22 -3.62 -32.06 7.61
CA PHE A 22 -4.42 -33.06 6.88
C PHE A 22 -4.82 -34.30 7.70
N SER A 23 -6.03 -34.23 8.25
CA SER A 23 -7.02 -35.30 8.42
C SER A 23 -8.35 -34.56 8.65
N GLY A 24 -9.44 -34.69 7.88
CA GLY A 24 -9.95 -35.85 7.18
C GLY A 24 -11.36 -36.08 7.73
N GLU A 25 -12.35 -35.31 7.27
CA GLU A 25 -13.78 -35.67 7.42
C GLU A 25 -14.57 -35.08 6.24
N GLU A 26 -15.25 -35.95 5.51
CA GLU A 26 -16.05 -35.69 4.32
C GLU A 26 -17.37 -35.01 4.68
N VAL A 27 -17.67 -33.87 4.05
CA VAL A 27 -19.07 -33.45 3.81
C VAL A 27 -19.18 -32.87 2.40
N SER A 28 -20.11 -33.44 1.64
CA SER A 28 -20.48 -33.12 0.25
C SER A 28 -21.13 -31.72 0.10
N PRO A 29 -21.27 -31.19 -1.14
CA PRO A 29 -21.09 -29.78 -1.42
C PRO A 29 -22.39 -28.96 -1.35
N VAL A 30 -22.36 -27.83 -0.66
CA VAL A 30 -23.32 -26.74 -0.88
C VAL A 30 -22.71 -25.79 -1.89
N SER A 31 -23.31 -25.74 -3.08
CA SER A 31 -22.98 -24.82 -4.16
C SER A 31 -23.34 -23.38 -3.78
N GLY A 32 -22.49 -22.74 -2.98
CA GLY A 32 -22.45 -21.30 -2.80
C GLY A 32 -21.18 -20.81 -3.46
N ALA A 33 -21.29 -20.07 -4.57
CA ALA A 33 -20.14 -19.43 -5.20
C ALA A 33 -19.56 -18.35 -4.27
N GLU A 34 -18.74 -18.77 -3.31
CA GLU A 34 -17.86 -17.87 -2.59
C GLU A 34 -16.94 -17.22 -3.64
N LYS A 35 -17.13 -15.92 -3.84
CA LYS A 35 -16.14 -15.09 -4.52
C LYS A 35 -14.87 -15.14 -3.67
N LYS A 36 -13.99 -16.11 -3.94
CA LYS A 36 -12.65 -16.16 -3.38
C LYS A 36 -12.06 -14.77 -3.57
N ALA A 37 -11.73 -14.11 -2.45
CA ALA A 37 -10.96 -12.88 -2.49
C ALA A 37 -9.76 -13.16 -3.40
N GLY A 38 -9.72 -12.47 -4.55
CA GLY A 38 -8.66 -12.67 -5.53
C GLY A 38 -7.30 -12.56 -4.82
N PRO A 39 -6.26 -13.23 -5.33
CA PRO A 39 -4.95 -13.24 -4.68
C PRO A 39 -4.58 -11.82 -4.33
N VAL A 40 -4.27 -11.57 -3.04
CA VAL A 40 -3.74 -10.28 -2.58
C VAL A 40 -2.63 -9.95 -3.56
N LYS A 41 -2.86 -8.93 -4.41
CA LYS A 41 -1.80 -8.45 -5.29
C LYS A 41 -0.70 -8.03 -4.33
N HIS A 42 0.32 -8.86 -4.19
CA HIS A 42 1.58 -8.42 -3.64
C HIS A 42 2.00 -7.31 -4.58
N PHE A 43 1.68 -6.07 -4.23
CA PHE A 43 2.31 -4.91 -4.81
C PHE A 43 3.77 -5.28 -4.78
N ARG A 44 4.37 -5.56 -5.96
CA ARG A 44 5.81 -5.68 -6.11
C ARG A 44 6.30 -4.40 -5.46
N ARG A 45 6.76 -4.49 -4.21
CA ARG A 45 7.08 -3.30 -3.42
C ARG A 45 8.31 -2.76 -4.13
N ARG A 46 8.07 -1.86 -5.09
CA ARG A 46 9.11 -0.99 -5.61
C ARG A 46 9.80 -0.47 -4.36
N PRO A 47 11.14 -0.51 -4.28
CA PRO A 47 11.83 0.00 -3.11
C PRO A 47 11.22 1.37 -2.78
N PRO A 48 10.99 1.67 -1.49
CA PRO A 48 10.18 2.82 -1.09
C PRO A 48 10.60 4.05 -1.88
N LYS A 49 9.64 4.79 -2.48
CA LYS A 49 9.90 5.92 -3.40
C LYS A 49 11.00 6.87 -2.88
N ILE A 50 11.09 7.01 -1.56
CA ILE A 50 12.06 7.81 -0.81
C ILE A 50 13.52 7.38 -1.05
N PHE A 51 13.79 6.09 -1.23
CA PHE A 51 15.14 5.60 -1.55
C PHE A 51 15.52 5.99 -2.97
N TRP A 52 14.64 5.74 -3.94
CA TRP A 52 14.91 6.09 -5.34
C TRP A 52 15.04 7.59 -5.55
N SER A 53 14.28 8.42 -4.82
CA SER A 53 14.38 9.87 -4.93
C SER A 53 15.75 10.43 -4.51
N LYS A 54 16.50 9.70 -3.66
CA LYS A 54 17.84 10.11 -3.20
C LYS A 54 18.97 9.76 -4.16
N LEU A 55 18.73 8.81 -5.07
CA LEU A 55 19.73 8.36 -6.05
C LEU A 55 19.95 9.42 -7.13
N SER A 56 21.19 9.57 -7.59
CA SER A 56 21.51 10.39 -8.77
C SER A 56 20.96 9.76 -10.06
N SER A 57 20.86 10.56 -11.13
CA SER A 57 20.46 10.06 -12.45
C SER A 57 21.36 8.93 -12.95
N GLU A 58 22.67 9.04 -12.72
CA GLU A 58 23.68 8.04 -13.08
C GLU A 58 23.51 6.74 -12.31
N GLU A 59 23.29 6.82 -10.99
CA GLU A 59 23.08 5.64 -10.14
C GLU A 59 21.81 4.89 -10.54
N ARG A 60 20.74 5.62 -10.90
CA ARG A 60 19.51 5.02 -11.43
C ARG A 60 19.76 4.34 -12.78
N ALA A 61 20.49 4.99 -13.68
CA ALA A 61 20.83 4.41 -14.98
C ALA A 61 21.66 3.13 -14.84
N GLN A 62 22.62 3.09 -13.92
CA GLN A 62 23.40 1.88 -13.61
C GLN A 62 22.51 0.76 -13.07
N ILE A 63 21.60 1.06 -12.15
CA ILE A 63 20.66 0.07 -11.62
C ILE A 63 19.75 -0.46 -12.73
N ASP A 64 19.22 0.42 -13.58
CA ASP A 64 18.35 0.05 -14.69
C ASP A 64 19.10 -0.82 -15.72
N GLN A 65 20.37 -0.52 -15.99
CA GLN A 65 21.23 -1.33 -16.85
C GLN A 65 21.49 -2.72 -16.24
N LEU A 66 21.80 -2.80 -14.95
CA LEU A 66 22.00 -4.07 -14.24
C LEU A 66 20.71 -4.90 -14.17
N ALA A 67 19.56 -4.24 -14.03
CA ALA A 67 18.25 -4.90 -14.02
C ALA A 67 17.88 -5.45 -15.40
N ARG A 68 18.12 -4.67 -16.47
CA ARG A 68 17.86 -5.08 -17.87
C ARG A 68 18.79 -6.20 -18.33
N SER A 69 20.05 -6.17 -17.91
CA SER A 69 21.05 -7.19 -18.24
C SER A 69 20.87 -8.51 -17.45
N GLY A 70 19.91 -8.58 -16.52
CA GLY A 70 19.60 -9.80 -15.78
C GLY A 70 20.65 -10.19 -14.72
N LYS A 71 21.64 -9.33 -14.46
CA LYS A 71 22.74 -9.58 -13.51
C LYS A 71 22.31 -9.36 -12.06
N LYS A 72 21.53 -10.30 -11.53
CA LYS A 72 20.88 -10.19 -10.21
C LYS A 72 21.85 -9.97 -9.05
N ASP A 73 23.02 -10.60 -9.05
CA ASP A 73 23.95 -10.50 -7.92
C ASP A 73 24.74 -9.20 -7.91
N GLU A 74 25.19 -8.73 -9.09
CA GLU A 74 25.77 -7.38 -9.23
C GLU A 74 24.75 -6.31 -8.87
N LEU A 75 23.49 -6.46 -9.31
CA LEU A 75 22.39 -5.57 -8.94
C LEU A 75 22.17 -5.54 -7.42
N ARG A 76 22.13 -6.70 -6.76
CA ARG A 76 21.98 -6.79 -5.30
C ARG A 76 23.14 -6.13 -4.58
N LYS A 77 24.37 -6.35 -5.03
CA LYS A 77 25.57 -5.73 -4.46
C LYS A 77 25.50 -4.21 -4.60
N ARG A 78 25.19 -3.71 -5.80
CA ARG A 78 25.06 -2.27 -6.07
C ARG A 78 23.96 -1.62 -5.25
N MET A 79 22.80 -2.27 -5.16
CA MET A 79 21.68 -1.80 -4.33
C MET A 79 22.05 -1.75 -2.85
N ARG A 80 22.83 -2.72 -2.36
CA ARG A 80 23.33 -2.75 -0.98
C ARG A 80 24.30 -1.59 -0.71
N GLU A 81 25.25 -1.35 -1.61
CA GLU A 81 26.18 -0.21 -1.50
C GLU A 81 25.44 1.12 -1.41
N LEU A 82 24.49 1.35 -2.31
CA LEU A 82 23.67 2.55 -2.33
C LEU A 82 22.80 2.67 -1.07
N PHE A 83 22.28 1.55 -0.56
CA PHE A 83 21.56 1.54 0.71
C PHE A 83 22.42 2.00 1.88
N TYR A 84 23.68 1.57 1.96
CA TYR A 84 24.62 2.04 2.99
C TYR A 84 25.00 3.52 2.80
N LYS A 85 25.22 3.96 1.56
CA LYS A 85 25.52 5.36 1.24
C LYS A 85 24.43 6.31 1.74
N TYR A 86 23.17 5.99 1.43
CA TYR A 86 22.00 6.80 1.76
C TYR A 86 21.30 6.41 3.07
N ARG A 87 21.93 5.57 3.89
CA ARG A 87 21.44 5.20 5.21
C ARG A 87 21.35 6.45 6.10
N PRO A 88 20.33 6.56 6.98
CA PRO A 88 20.25 7.67 7.93
C PRO A 88 21.52 7.81 8.77
N GLU A 89 21.96 9.05 9.01
CA GLU A 89 23.19 9.33 9.75
C GLU A 89 23.16 8.79 11.17
N GLU A 90 21.99 8.74 11.82
CA GLU A 90 21.84 8.17 13.17
C GLU A 90 22.19 6.68 13.19
N MET A 91 21.87 5.97 12.11
CA MET A 91 22.21 4.56 11.97
C MET A 91 23.70 4.35 11.68
N LYS A 92 24.33 5.24 10.90
CA LYS A 92 25.80 5.21 10.69
C LYS A 92 26.53 5.47 12.02
N ARG A 93 26.05 6.43 12.82
CA ARG A 93 26.58 6.70 14.16
C ARG A 93 26.47 5.49 15.09
N LEU A 94 25.35 4.76 15.00
CA LEU A 94 25.15 3.55 15.79
C LEU A 94 26.15 2.44 15.42
N ASP A 95 26.47 2.27 14.13
CA ASP A 95 27.52 1.33 13.70
C ASP A 95 28.89 1.74 14.30
N VAL A 96 29.25 3.03 14.24
CA VAL A 96 30.52 3.53 14.82
C VAL A 96 30.58 3.33 16.34
N LEU A 97 29.49 3.58 17.05
CA LEU A 97 29.42 3.34 18.50
C LEU A 97 29.51 1.85 18.83
N SER A 98 28.88 0.99 18.02
CA SER A 98 28.99 -0.46 18.16
C SER A 98 30.45 -0.93 17.98
N ASP A 99 31.16 -0.40 16.98
CA ASP A 99 32.58 -0.72 16.78
C ASP A 99 33.45 -0.24 17.93
N ARG A 100 33.17 0.95 18.48
CA ARG A 100 33.86 1.47 19.67
C ARG A 100 33.60 0.60 20.90
N TYR A 101 32.36 0.16 21.10
CA TYR A 101 31.98 -0.73 22.20
C TYR A 101 32.71 -2.07 22.15
N LEU A 102 32.85 -2.65 20.95
CA LEU A 102 33.54 -3.92 20.76
C LEU A 102 35.07 -3.80 20.94
N LYS A 103 35.64 -2.64 20.60
CA LYS A 103 37.07 -2.36 20.73
C LYS A 103 37.48 -1.92 22.13
N SER A 104 36.57 -1.31 22.91
CA SER A 104 36.89 -0.84 24.25
C SER A 104 37.13 -2.02 25.19
N LYS A 105 38.20 -1.93 25.99
CA LYS A 105 38.55 -2.91 27.03
C LYS A 105 38.08 -2.46 28.41
N ASP A 106 37.81 -1.17 28.58
CA ASP A 106 37.32 -0.58 29.82
C ASP A 106 35.80 -0.70 29.95
N GLU A 107 35.33 -1.01 31.15
CA GLU A 107 33.92 -1.26 31.47
C GLU A 107 33.14 0.05 31.63
N ALA A 108 33.78 1.10 32.15
CA ALA A 108 33.17 2.42 32.30
C ALA A 108 32.84 3.05 30.93
N GLU A 109 33.77 2.96 29.97
CA GLU A 109 33.55 3.38 28.57
C GLU A 109 32.45 2.56 27.88
N ARG A 110 32.37 1.24 28.14
CA ARG A 110 31.28 0.42 27.60
C ARG A 110 29.92 0.87 28.08
N LEU A 111 29.80 1.27 29.35
CA LEU A 111 28.53 1.74 29.91
C LEU A 111 28.10 3.09 29.32
N SER A 112 29.03 4.03 29.10
CA SER A 112 28.70 5.31 28.44
C SER A 112 28.25 5.09 27.00
N ILE A 113 29.00 4.29 26.23
CA ILE A 113 28.65 3.95 24.84
C ILE A 113 27.27 3.27 24.77
N ARG A 114 26.96 2.38 25.71
CA ARG A 114 25.66 1.70 25.76
C ARG A 114 24.50 2.69 25.96
N LYS A 115 24.66 3.68 26.85
CA LYS A 115 23.65 4.73 27.08
C LYS A 115 23.45 5.61 25.84
N GLU A 116 24.53 5.95 25.14
CA GLU A 116 24.45 6.69 23.87
C GLU A 116 23.74 5.90 22.78
N MET A 117 24.10 4.61 22.61
CA MET A 117 23.44 3.71 21.66
C MET A 117 21.95 3.53 21.99
N GLU A 118 21.59 3.38 23.26
CA GLU A 118 20.20 3.27 23.70
C GLU A 118 19.39 4.53 23.36
N THR A 119 19.98 5.71 23.59
CA THR A 119 19.36 7.00 23.27
C THR A 119 19.12 7.13 21.76
N LEU A 120 20.11 6.83 20.92
CA LEU A 120 19.96 6.83 19.46
C LEU A 120 18.93 5.81 19.00
N SER A 121 18.93 4.61 19.59
CA SER A 121 17.96 3.56 19.26
C SER A 121 16.54 4.00 19.56
N ARG A 122 16.29 4.59 20.74
CA ARG A 122 14.98 5.14 21.11
C ARG A 122 14.52 6.23 20.15
N ALA A 123 15.42 7.13 19.75
CA ALA A 123 15.11 8.18 18.76
C ALA A 123 14.69 7.59 17.41
N LEU A 124 15.41 6.57 16.92
CA LEU A 124 15.06 5.86 15.68
C LEU A 124 13.71 5.15 15.77
N PHE A 125 13.42 4.49 16.90
CA PHE A 125 12.14 3.86 17.14
C PHE A 125 10.99 4.88 17.14
N ARG A 126 11.16 6.04 17.78
CA ARG A 126 10.16 7.12 17.77
C ARG A 126 9.88 7.59 16.34
N LYS A 127 10.92 7.90 15.56
CA LYS A 127 10.77 8.29 14.14
C LYS A 127 9.99 7.25 13.33
N ARG A 128 10.22 5.96 13.59
CA ARG A 128 9.50 4.86 12.92
C ARG A 128 8.04 4.78 13.37
N GLN A 129 7.76 4.99 14.66
CA GLN A 129 6.40 5.04 15.18
C GLN A 129 5.62 6.21 14.57
N ASP A 130 6.22 7.40 14.53
CA ASP A 130 5.59 8.59 13.95
C ASP A 130 5.32 8.41 12.46
N PHE A 131 6.28 7.85 11.71
CA PHE A 131 6.06 7.47 10.31
C PHE A 131 4.88 6.50 10.16
N THR A 132 4.77 5.51 11.05
CA THR A 132 3.67 4.54 11.01
C THR A 132 2.32 5.21 11.29
N LYS A 133 2.25 6.06 12.33
CA LYS A 133 1.05 6.83 12.67
C LYS A 133 0.59 7.72 11.50
N ASN A 134 1.52 8.44 10.88
CA ASN A 134 1.20 9.31 9.75
C ASN A 134 0.69 8.51 8.54
N ASN A 135 1.30 7.37 8.23
CA ASN A 135 0.81 6.51 7.15
C ASN A 135 -0.58 5.96 7.44
N ILE A 136 -0.86 5.56 8.68
CA ILE A 136 -2.19 5.10 9.10
C ILE A 136 -3.21 6.21 8.84
N ALA A 137 -2.94 7.42 9.33
CA ALA A 137 -3.81 8.57 9.13
C ALA A 137 -4.04 8.91 7.64
N ASP A 138 -3.00 8.83 6.82
CA ASP A 138 -3.12 9.05 5.37
C ASP A 138 -3.95 7.97 4.69
N THR A 139 -3.81 6.70 5.11
CA THR A 139 -4.63 5.60 4.57
C THR A 139 -6.08 5.69 5.02
N GLU A 140 -6.34 6.14 6.25
CA GLU A 140 -7.69 6.39 6.76
C GLU A 140 -8.39 7.47 5.92
N LYS A 141 -7.71 8.60 5.65
CA LYS A 141 -8.23 9.65 4.76
C LYS A 141 -8.52 9.15 3.34
N GLN A 142 -7.67 8.27 2.80
CA GLN A 142 -7.91 7.67 1.48
C GLN A 142 -9.14 6.75 1.50
N LEU A 143 -9.32 6.00 2.59
CA LEU A 143 -10.46 5.12 2.79
C LEU A 143 -11.77 5.92 2.90
N GLU A 144 -11.79 7.01 3.66
CA GLU A 144 -12.94 7.92 3.76
C GLU A 144 -13.33 8.49 2.40
N ARG A 145 -12.36 8.95 1.60
CA ARG A 145 -12.62 9.45 0.23
C ARG A 145 -13.22 8.37 -0.66
N ALA A 146 -12.64 7.16 -0.63
CA ALA A 146 -13.16 6.04 -1.40
C ALA A 146 -14.59 5.66 -0.99
N GLN A 147 -14.93 5.77 0.29
CA GLN A 147 -16.30 5.55 0.78
C GLN A 147 -17.27 6.62 0.27
N GLN A 148 -16.87 7.90 0.29
CA GLN A 148 -17.69 9.00 -0.25
C GLN A 148 -17.93 8.85 -1.76
N ASP A 149 -16.89 8.47 -2.52
CA ASP A 149 -17.02 8.26 -3.96
C ASP A 149 -17.94 7.07 -4.27
N LEU A 150 -17.84 5.99 -3.49
CA LEU A 150 -18.74 4.85 -3.60
C LEU A 150 -20.20 5.25 -3.31
N GLN A 151 -20.44 6.09 -2.31
CA GLN A 151 -21.77 6.60 -2.00
C GLN A 151 -22.33 7.45 -3.14
N ARG A 152 -21.55 8.39 -3.67
CA ARG A 152 -21.93 9.19 -4.84
C ARG A 152 -22.28 8.33 -6.05
N LEU A 153 -21.50 7.27 -6.27
CA LEU A 153 -21.74 6.34 -7.37
C LEU A 153 -23.07 5.59 -7.19
N LYS A 154 -23.40 5.16 -5.97
CA LYS A 154 -24.70 4.54 -5.66
C LYS A 154 -25.86 5.51 -5.89
N GLU A 155 -25.74 6.75 -5.45
CA GLU A 155 -26.77 7.79 -5.65
C GLU A 155 -26.95 8.15 -7.13
N HIS A 156 -25.84 8.21 -7.89
CA HIS A 156 -25.88 8.43 -9.33
C HIS A 156 -26.56 7.25 -10.04
N TYR A 157 -26.23 6.02 -9.65
CA TYR A 157 -26.85 4.82 -10.22
C TYR A 157 -28.36 4.78 -9.94
N LYS A 158 -28.79 5.06 -8.71
CA LYS A 158 -30.23 5.13 -8.37
C LYS A 158 -30.97 6.18 -9.20
N ARG A 159 -30.39 7.38 -9.35
CA ARG A 159 -30.97 8.44 -10.22
C ARG A 159 -31.07 8.00 -11.67
N ASN A 160 -30.09 7.24 -12.17
CA ASN A 160 -30.12 6.70 -13.52
C ASN A 160 -31.21 5.64 -13.69
N GLU A 161 -31.43 4.78 -12.69
CA GLU A 161 -32.55 3.83 -12.71
C GLU A 161 -33.90 4.56 -12.77
N GLU A 162 -34.12 5.55 -11.91
CA GLU A 162 -35.36 6.35 -11.91
C GLU A 162 -35.57 7.11 -13.24
N ASN A 163 -34.49 7.66 -13.81
CA ASN A 163 -34.57 8.33 -15.11
C ASN A 163 -34.82 7.35 -16.25
N ALA A 164 -34.24 6.14 -16.20
CA ALA A 164 -34.49 5.11 -17.19
C ALA A 164 -35.96 4.65 -17.16
N GLU A 165 -36.52 4.44 -15.96
CA GLU A 165 -37.95 4.10 -15.81
C GLU A 165 -38.86 5.20 -16.39
N LYS A 166 -38.54 6.49 -16.16
CA LYS A 166 -39.27 7.61 -16.77
C LYS A 166 -39.18 7.60 -18.29
N ILE A 167 -37.97 7.39 -18.84
CA ILE A 167 -37.76 7.31 -20.29
C ILE A 167 -38.57 6.15 -20.89
N ILE A 168 -38.57 4.99 -20.23
CA ILE A 168 -39.35 3.82 -20.66
C ILE A 168 -40.85 4.13 -20.59
N ALA A 169 -41.34 4.68 -19.49
CA ALA A 169 -42.74 5.04 -19.32
C ALA A 169 -43.20 6.05 -20.40
N ASP A 170 -42.38 7.06 -20.67
CA ASP A 170 -42.64 8.05 -21.72
C ASP A 170 -42.66 7.41 -23.12
N GLN A 171 -41.72 6.51 -23.40
CA GLN A 171 -41.68 5.78 -24.67
C GLN A 171 -42.90 4.87 -24.85
N VAL A 172 -43.29 4.11 -23.81
CA VAL A 172 -44.51 3.29 -23.84
C VAL A 172 -45.73 4.17 -24.03
N GLY A 173 -45.84 5.30 -23.32
CA GLY A 173 -46.90 6.27 -23.51
C GLY A 173 -47.00 6.79 -24.94
N GLN A 174 -45.88 7.08 -25.59
CA GLN A 174 -45.84 7.48 -27.01
C GLN A 174 -46.31 6.36 -27.93
N LEU A 175 -45.91 5.11 -27.68
CA LEU A 175 -46.30 3.96 -28.51
C LEU A 175 -47.81 3.67 -28.45
N CYS A 176 -48.44 3.96 -27.31
CA CYS A 176 -49.89 3.82 -27.11
C CYS A 176 -50.73 4.89 -27.84
N LEU A 177 -50.12 5.96 -28.38
CA LEU A 177 -50.83 6.99 -29.14
C LEU A 177 -50.95 6.62 -30.63
N PRO A 178 -51.96 7.12 -31.36
CA PRO A 178 -52.06 6.99 -32.82
C PRO A 178 -50.85 7.62 -33.53
N PRO A 179 -50.36 7.07 -34.66
CA PRO A 179 -49.13 7.49 -35.33
C PRO A 179 -49.03 9.00 -35.63
N GLU A 180 -50.16 9.63 -35.97
CA GLU A 180 -50.27 11.06 -36.30
C GLU A 180 -50.00 11.98 -35.09
N GLN A 181 -50.23 11.49 -33.87
CA GLN A 181 -50.08 12.26 -32.63
C GLN A 181 -48.71 12.05 -31.96
N ARG A 182 -47.97 10.99 -32.32
CA ARG A 182 -46.66 10.65 -31.73
C ARG A 182 -45.61 11.75 -31.94
N ARG A 183 -45.56 12.35 -33.15
CA ARG A 183 -44.59 13.41 -33.50
C ARG A 183 -44.76 14.69 -32.66
N LYS A 184 -45.98 14.99 -32.20
CA LYS A 184 -46.28 16.19 -31.39
C LYS A 184 -45.95 16.02 -29.91
N PHE A 185 -45.92 14.78 -29.42
CA PHE A 185 -45.61 14.47 -28.02
C PHE A 185 -44.10 14.64 -27.71
N GLY A 186 -43.23 14.15 -28.60
CA GLY A 186 -41.77 14.26 -28.45
C GLY A 186 -41.24 15.71 -28.51
N GLN A 187 -41.89 16.61 -29.26
CA GLN A 187 -41.45 18.01 -29.38
C GLN A 187 -41.69 18.86 -28.12
N LYS A 188 -42.66 18.51 -27.27
CA LYS A 188 -42.93 19.26 -26.01
C LYS A 188 -41.87 19.07 -24.94
N MET A 189 -41.02 18.05 -25.05
CA MET A 189 -40.04 17.67 -24.00
C MET A 189 -38.58 18.01 -24.37
N ILE A 190 -38.27 18.27 -25.64
CA ILE A 190 -36.92 18.67 -26.08
C ILE A 190 -36.62 20.16 -25.78
N GLY A 191 -37.65 20.95 -25.41
CA GLY A 191 -37.55 22.39 -25.19
C GLY A 191 -37.21 22.87 -23.78
N LYS A 192 -37.03 21.97 -22.78
CA LYS A 192 -36.52 22.40 -21.47
C LYS A 192 -35.02 22.14 -21.41
N PRO A 193 -34.17 23.18 -21.43
CA PRO A 193 -32.74 22.98 -21.25
C PRO A 193 -32.54 22.32 -19.89
N VAL A 194 -31.78 21.24 -19.88
CA VAL A 194 -31.19 20.71 -18.65
C VAL A 194 -30.34 21.85 -18.09
N GLU A 195 -30.81 22.50 -17.03
CA GLU A 195 -30.02 23.51 -16.33
C GLU A 195 -28.73 22.84 -15.86
N ASN A 196 -27.64 23.14 -16.56
CA ASN A 196 -26.31 22.76 -16.15
C ASN A 196 -26.07 23.37 -14.77
N HIS A 197 -26.00 22.53 -13.74
CA HIS A 197 -25.54 22.96 -12.42
C HIS A 197 -24.17 23.65 -12.57
N PRO A 198 -23.99 24.86 -12.03
CA PRO A 198 -22.73 25.58 -12.17
C PRO A 198 -21.63 24.81 -11.45
N SER A 199 -20.59 24.48 -12.21
CA SER A 199 -19.31 24.03 -11.70
C SER A 199 -18.70 25.16 -10.85
N ALA A 200 -18.98 25.15 -9.55
CA ALA A 200 -18.32 26.04 -8.60
C ALA A 200 -16.89 25.52 -8.36
N VAL A 201 -15.99 25.88 -9.27
CA VAL A 201 -14.55 25.93 -9.01
C VAL A 201 -14.32 27.19 -8.16
N LYS A 202 -14.15 27.03 -6.84
CA LYS A 202 -13.50 28.06 -6.02
C LYS A 202 -12.02 27.71 -5.88
N LYS A 203 -11.20 28.70 -6.26
CA LYS A 203 -9.75 28.77 -6.05
C LYS A 203 -9.41 28.80 -4.57
#